data_AF-A0A935LAE2-F1
#
_entry.id   AF-A0A935LAE2-F1
#
_cell.length_a   1.000
_cell.length_b   1.000
_cell.length_c   1.000
_cell.angle_alpha   90.00
_cell.angle_beta   90.00
_cell.angle_gamma   90.00
#
_symmetry.space_group_name_H-M   'P 1'
#
loop_
_entity.id
_entity.type
_entity.pdbx_description
1 polymer ?
#
loop_
_entity_poly.entity_id
_entity_poly.type
_entity_poly.pdbx_seq_one_letter_code
_entity_poly.pdbx_strand_id
1 'polypeptide(L)'
;MRPPAGAGTGAQAPAPRSRSAGLIEALGAIVRGRLIGMTIGSGVRLYAAIFLGLGAIILNVGWQQGPKRLLEASEFKTFTARADGRIVESWLAIELEPADIGEARLWRASAKASPCAVVEYEGDWGKGSRRAFCGNRLGFNESYALHDLKEMAPGIAFAWARDASGFAVPEIRMGEAAVRWLASHAPAQTMVGAQAPATALGVLEREVDLPVDIAVESWAAPPPAYPLAFDPQSPGRAMPLAYVEARRDSGAAWVLATMFLVIGFGLWFAGTAILLPALPLPVHLFLAALPLAALPWWGDALPRYLRHLHPGFAMVVADMLGETDITGRLVASDPADAALAGGDVLRWPPGRGDHAETFGRIRFVKPEPPPRDADAALVALTAAVATQVRAMPEGERIELFRRLERDKVAGLNGAGLAFVPAAREAVLEPRTPAEVRKSAGRFLSAWVTQPVDEPWPRDAGFQERIRIFGSLRDVPISDVAILSASIAERAKARAQERR
;
A
#
# COMPACT_ATOMS: atom_id res chain seq x y z
N MET A 1 105.86 17.01 -20.77
CA MET A 1 105.32 16.49 -19.50
C MET A 1 104.07 15.68 -19.79
N ARG A 2 104.03 14.43 -19.28
CA ARG A 2 102.87 13.50 -19.23
C ARG A 2 101.97 13.89 -18.01
N PRO A 3 100.80 13.26 -17.79
CA PRO A 3 99.50 13.86 -17.43
C PRO A 3 99.21 13.84 -15.90
N PRO A 4 97.94 14.01 -15.42
CA PRO A 4 97.01 12.87 -15.37
C PRO A 4 95.52 13.18 -15.67
N ALA A 5 94.78 12.07 -15.80
CA ALA A 5 93.37 11.91 -16.10
C ALA A 5 92.43 12.13 -14.90
N GLY A 6 91.14 12.35 -15.17
CA GLY A 6 90.05 12.30 -14.20
C GLY A 6 88.69 12.16 -14.91
N ALA A 7 87.83 11.31 -14.38
CA ALA A 7 86.67 10.68 -15.03
C ALA A 7 85.29 11.19 -14.51
N GLY A 8 84.23 10.93 -15.30
CA GLY A 8 82.81 10.87 -14.88
C GLY A 8 82.10 12.22 -14.73
N THR A 9 80.88 12.47 -15.21
CA THR A 9 79.66 11.64 -15.13
C THR A 9 78.61 12.19 -16.11
N GLY A 10 77.81 11.29 -16.70
CA GLY A 10 76.74 11.63 -17.65
C GLY A 10 75.52 12.25 -16.98
N ALA A 11 74.99 13.30 -17.61
CA ALA A 11 73.70 13.88 -17.27
C ALA A 11 72.57 12.97 -17.79
N GLN A 12 71.87 12.29 -16.88
CA GLN A 12 70.61 11.61 -17.17
C GLN A 12 69.47 12.63 -17.17
N ALA A 13 68.79 12.76 -18.31
CA ALA A 13 67.52 13.48 -18.42
C ALA A 13 66.41 12.73 -17.65
N PRO A 14 65.49 13.44 -16.95
CA PRO A 14 64.38 12.79 -16.26
C PRO A 14 63.38 12.20 -17.26
N ALA A 15 63.12 10.90 -17.14
CA ALA A 15 62.16 10.19 -17.96
C ALA A 15 60.72 10.71 -17.77
N PRO A 16 59.87 10.70 -18.83
CA PRO A 16 58.47 11.09 -18.72
C PRO A 16 57.70 10.09 -17.85
N ARG A 17 57.07 10.57 -16.77
CA ARG A 17 56.15 9.80 -15.93
C ARG A 17 54.97 9.34 -16.79
N SER A 18 54.86 8.03 -17.00
CA SER A 18 53.77 7.42 -17.76
C SER A 18 52.45 7.54 -17.00
N ARG A 19 51.37 7.92 -17.71
CA ARG A 19 49.99 8.03 -17.16
C ARG A 19 49.47 6.71 -16.56
N SER A 20 50.06 5.56 -16.90
CA SER A 20 49.74 4.26 -16.34
C SER A 20 50.23 4.08 -14.89
N ALA A 21 51.30 4.77 -14.48
CA ALA A 21 51.83 4.70 -13.12
C ALA A 21 50.82 5.28 -12.11
N GLY A 22 50.15 6.40 -12.43
CA GLY A 22 49.17 7.03 -11.54
C GLY A 22 47.89 6.22 -11.31
N LEU A 23 47.48 5.38 -12.28
CA LEU A 23 46.29 4.54 -12.15
C LEU A 23 46.57 3.28 -11.30
N ILE A 24 47.78 2.72 -11.40
CA ILE A 24 48.25 1.62 -10.56
C ILE A 24 48.50 2.09 -9.13
N GLU A 25 49.01 3.31 -8.95
CA GLU A 25 49.19 3.93 -7.63
C GLU A 25 47.84 4.25 -6.96
N ALA A 26 46.85 4.73 -7.73
CA ALA A 26 45.49 4.96 -7.25
C ALA A 26 44.77 3.64 -6.87
N LEU A 27 44.91 2.58 -7.67
CA LEU A 27 44.40 1.24 -7.32
C LEU A 27 45.12 0.66 -6.09
N GLY A 28 46.43 0.87 -5.97
CA GLY A 28 47.21 0.49 -4.79
C GLY A 28 46.84 1.27 -3.52
N ALA A 29 46.34 2.49 -3.65
CA ALA A 29 45.76 3.29 -2.56
C ALA A 29 44.35 2.80 -2.17
N ILE A 30 43.55 2.34 -3.12
CA ILE A 30 42.23 1.74 -2.88
C ILE A 30 42.36 0.39 -2.14
N VAL A 31 43.32 -0.44 -2.53
CA VAL A 31 43.59 -1.73 -1.86
C VAL A 31 44.17 -1.53 -0.45
N ARG A 32 45.08 -0.56 -0.26
CA ARG A 32 45.56 -0.17 1.08
C ARG A 32 44.47 0.50 1.94
N GLY A 33 43.57 1.27 1.33
CA GLY A 33 42.39 1.82 1.98
C GLY A 33 41.42 0.74 2.46
N ARG A 34 41.32 -0.41 1.76
CA ARG A 34 40.53 -1.56 2.19
C ARG A 34 41.11 -2.29 3.42
N LEU A 35 42.44 -2.31 3.54
CA LEU A 35 43.16 -2.85 4.71
C LEU A 35 43.10 -1.91 5.93
N ILE A 36 43.15 -0.60 5.73
CA ILE A 36 42.93 0.39 6.80
C ILE A 36 41.44 0.47 7.18
N GLY A 37 40.53 0.27 6.23
CA GLY A 37 39.08 0.21 6.48
C GLY A 37 38.68 -0.89 7.46
N MET A 38 39.45 -1.97 7.57
CA MET A 38 39.24 -3.03 8.57
C MET A 38 39.67 -2.62 10.00
N THR A 39 40.50 -1.60 10.18
CA THR A 39 40.90 -1.07 11.50
C THR A 39 40.12 0.17 11.92
N ILE A 40 39.30 0.74 11.03
CA ILE A 40 38.36 1.82 11.37
C ILE A 40 37.27 1.26 12.30
N GLY A 41 37.28 1.71 13.56
CA GLY A 41 36.32 1.30 14.57
C GLY A 41 34.87 1.50 14.14
N SER A 42 33.97 0.65 14.65
CA SER A 42 32.54 0.66 14.35
C SER A 42 31.90 2.05 14.48
N GLY A 43 32.36 2.86 15.45
CA GLY A 43 31.92 4.24 15.63
C GLY A 43 32.18 5.14 14.42
N VAL A 44 33.37 5.10 13.83
CA VAL A 44 33.70 5.93 12.65
C VAL A 44 32.89 5.50 11.42
N ARG A 45 32.65 4.19 11.27
CA ARG A 45 31.76 3.68 10.20
C ARG A 45 30.32 4.15 10.37
N LEU A 46 29.81 4.16 11.61
CA LEU A 46 28.49 4.70 11.93
C LEU A 46 28.41 6.21 11.64
N TYR A 47 29.39 6.99 12.09
CA TYR A 47 29.44 8.43 11.79
C TYR A 47 29.47 8.70 10.28
N ALA A 48 30.34 8.01 9.54
CA ALA A 48 30.36 8.11 8.09
C ALA A 48 29.02 7.73 7.44
N ALA A 49 28.40 6.63 7.90
CA ALA A 49 27.09 6.21 7.41
C ALA A 49 26.04 7.30 7.63
N ILE A 50 26.01 7.95 8.80
CA ILE A 50 25.10 9.06 9.11
C ILE A 50 25.28 10.21 8.12
N PHE A 51 26.51 10.69 7.91
CA PHE A 51 26.77 11.80 6.98
C PHE A 51 26.42 11.44 5.53
N LEU A 52 26.74 10.21 5.09
CA LEU A 52 26.39 9.73 3.76
C LEU A 52 24.88 9.58 3.58
N GLY A 53 24.17 9.03 4.58
CA GLY A 53 22.72 8.87 4.52
C GLY A 53 21.98 10.20 4.51
N LEU A 54 22.33 11.13 5.41
CA LEU A 54 21.75 12.46 5.44
C LEU A 54 22.07 13.26 4.18
N GLY A 55 23.34 13.25 3.76
CA GLY A 55 23.76 13.84 2.50
C GLY A 55 22.94 13.28 1.34
N ALA A 56 22.66 11.98 1.37
CA ALA A 56 21.90 11.35 0.31
C ALA A 56 20.43 11.75 0.26
N ILE A 57 19.77 11.73 1.40
CA ILE A 57 18.37 12.15 1.52
C ILE A 57 18.23 13.59 1.01
N ILE A 58 19.10 14.48 1.48
CA ILE A 58 19.06 15.90 1.12
C ILE A 58 19.34 16.10 -0.38
N LEU A 59 20.32 15.39 -0.95
CA LEU A 59 20.60 15.44 -2.38
C LEU A 59 19.43 14.92 -3.21
N ASN A 60 18.75 13.84 -2.77
CA ASN A 60 17.56 13.32 -3.44
C ASN A 60 16.40 14.32 -3.38
N VAL A 61 16.18 15.00 -2.25
CA VAL A 61 15.21 16.11 -2.16
C VAL A 61 15.57 17.23 -3.14
N GLY A 62 16.85 17.63 -3.18
CA GLY A 62 17.33 18.64 -4.13
C GLY A 62 17.08 18.25 -5.60
N TRP A 63 17.32 16.98 -5.96
CA TRP A 63 17.01 16.43 -7.28
C TRP A 63 15.51 16.48 -7.61
N GLN A 64 14.67 16.04 -6.67
CA GLN A 64 13.21 16.00 -6.83
C GLN A 64 12.58 17.39 -6.95
N GLN A 65 13.11 18.40 -6.24
CA GLN A 65 12.56 19.76 -6.26
C GLN A 65 13.00 20.61 -7.47
N GLY A 66 14.08 20.20 -8.16
CA GLY A 66 14.66 20.97 -9.28
C GLY A 66 14.76 20.16 -10.57
N PRO A 67 15.90 19.48 -10.83
CA PRO A 67 16.17 18.81 -12.11
C PRO A 67 15.09 17.83 -12.56
N LYS A 68 14.58 16.97 -11.66
CA LYS A 68 13.55 15.98 -11.98
C LYS A 68 12.29 16.65 -12.56
N ARG A 69 11.82 17.73 -11.92
CA ARG A 69 10.62 18.47 -12.37
C ARG A 69 10.80 19.10 -13.74
N LEU A 70 11.98 19.64 -14.06
CA LEU A 70 12.21 20.17 -15.41
C LEU A 70 12.20 19.08 -16.47
N LEU A 71 12.84 17.94 -16.19
CA LEU A 71 12.85 16.80 -17.11
C LEU A 71 11.43 16.30 -17.34
N GLU A 72 10.67 16.06 -16.27
CA GLU A 72 9.27 15.62 -16.34
C GLU A 72 8.39 16.64 -17.05
N ALA A 73 8.50 17.94 -16.73
CA ALA A 73 7.74 18.98 -17.41
C ALA A 73 8.07 19.08 -18.91
N SER A 74 9.34 18.88 -19.30
CA SER A 74 9.72 18.86 -20.71
C SER A 74 9.16 17.64 -21.44
N GLU A 75 9.18 16.47 -20.80
CA GLU A 75 8.65 15.23 -21.34
C GLU A 75 7.13 15.31 -21.50
N PHE A 76 6.43 15.75 -20.46
CA PHE A 76 4.96 15.84 -20.45
C PHE A 76 4.40 16.98 -21.32
N LYS A 77 5.23 17.84 -21.90
CA LYS A 77 4.79 18.75 -22.97
C LYS A 77 4.47 18.03 -24.27
N THR A 78 5.07 16.86 -24.54
CA THR A 78 4.77 16.08 -25.75
C THR A 78 3.45 15.31 -25.65
N PHE A 79 2.94 15.15 -24.42
CA PHE A 79 1.69 14.46 -24.11
C PHE A 79 0.50 15.34 -24.50
N THR A 80 0.11 15.25 -25.77
CA THR A 80 -0.87 16.12 -26.42
C THR A 80 -2.17 15.41 -26.78
N ALA A 81 -2.19 14.08 -26.76
CA ALA A 81 -3.37 13.27 -27.02
C ALA A 81 -3.90 12.60 -25.73
N ARG A 82 -5.15 12.14 -25.80
CA ARG A 82 -5.90 11.58 -24.66
C ARG A 82 -6.58 10.26 -25.03
N ALA A 83 -6.71 9.37 -24.05
CA ALA A 83 -7.43 8.11 -24.18
C ALA A 83 -8.18 7.80 -22.89
N ASP A 84 -9.27 7.06 -23.00
CA ASP A 84 -9.98 6.53 -21.85
C ASP A 84 -9.40 5.17 -21.47
N GLY A 85 -8.91 5.07 -20.24
CA GLY A 85 -8.42 3.83 -19.66
C GLY A 85 -9.50 3.10 -18.85
N ARG A 86 -9.36 1.78 -18.79
CA ARG A 86 -10.15 0.89 -17.93
C ARG A 86 -9.22 0.04 -17.07
N ILE A 87 -9.44 0.03 -15.76
CA ILE A 87 -8.74 -0.87 -14.85
C ILE A 87 -9.20 -2.30 -15.14
N VAL A 88 -8.25 -3.18 -15.48
CA VAL A 88 -8.50 -4.61 -15.78
C VAL A 88 -7.95 -5.54 -14.71
N GLU A 89 -6.91 -5.10 -13.99
CA GLU A 89 -6.37 -5.78 -12.81
C GLU A 89 -6.06 -4.72 -11.76
N SER A 90 -6.21 -5.09 -10.49
CA SER A 90 -5.94 -4.21 -9.35
C SER A 90 -5.50 -5.04 -8.16
N TRP A 91 -4.45 -4.62 -7.45
CA TRP A 91 -4.01 -5.27 -6.22
C TRP A 91 -3.37 -4.26 -5.28
N LEU A 92 -3.30 -4.61 -3.99
CA LEU A 92 -2.42 -3.96 -3.03
C LEU A 92 -1.13 -4.77 -2.93
N ALA A 93 -0.01 -4.18 -3.36
CA ALA A 93 1.32 -4.76 -3.19
C ALA A 93 1.78 -4.50 -1.75
N ILE A 94 1.88 -5.55 -0.93
CA ILE A 94 2.43 -5.45 0.43
C ILE A 94 3.85 -5.98 0.44
N GLU A 95 4.80 -5.06 0.54
CA GLU A 95 6.20 -5.35 0.72
C GLU A 95 6.48 -5.57 2.21
N LEU A 96 6.88 -6.80 2.53
CA LEU A 96 7.25 -7.20 3.87
C LEU A 96 8.49 -8.10 3.78
N GLU A 97 9.56 -7.69 4.44
CA GLU A 97 10.76 -8.51 4.60
C GLU A 97 10.74 -9.14 6.00
N PRO A 98 10.57 -10.47 6.13
CA PRO A 98 10.50 -11.12 7.44
C PRO A 98 11.70 -10.84 8.36
N ALA A 99 12.88 -10.61 7.78
CA ALA A 99 14.09 -10.26 8.53
C ALA A 99 13.98 -8.92 9.28
N ASP A 100 13.08 -8.03 8.85
CA ASP A 100 12.93 -6.66 9.37
C ASP A 100 11.80 -6.53 10.43
N ILE A 101 11.08 -7.61 10.76
CA ILE A 101 9.92 -7.57 11.68
C ILE A 101 10.35 -7.46 13.16
N GLY A 102 11.57 -7.89 13.50
CA GLY A 102 12.08 -7.90 14.87
C GLY A 102 11.31 -8.82 15.83
N GLU A 103 11.74 -8.87 17.10
CA GLU A 103 11.18 -9.79 18.10
C GLU A 103 9.76 -9.44 18.56
N ALA A 104 9.38 -8.16 18.45
CA ALA A 104 8.05 -7.68 18.83
C ALA A 104 6.93 -8.16 17.89
N ARG A 105 7.28 -8.76 16.74
CA ARG A 105 6.34 -9.30 15.74
C ARG A 105 5.33 -8.27 15.20
N LEU A 106 5.67 -6.99 15.26
CA LEU A 106 4.86 -5.88 14.75
C LEU A 106 5.01 -5.76 13.24
N TRP A 107 4.63 -6.81 12.51
CA TRP A 107 4.88 -6.93 11.08
C TRP A 107 4.27 -5.78 10.26
N ARG A 108 3.14 -5.23 10.70
CA ARG A 108 2.50 -4.06 10.07
C ARG A 108 3.38 -2.81 10.10
N ALA A 109 4.13 -2.60 11.19
CA ALA A 109 5.06 -1.48 11.28
C ALA A 109 6.23 -1.61 10.29
N SER A 110 6.59 -2.84 9.93
CA SER A 110 7.66 -3.15 8.96
C SER A 110 7.13 -3.33 7.52
N ALA A 111 5.81 -3.28 7.30
CA ALA A 111 5.19 -3.48 6.01
C ALA A 111 4.95 -2.14 5.30
N LYS A 112 5.16 -2.12 3.98
CA LYS A 112 4.76 -1.01 3.11
C LYS A 112 3.73 -1.51 2.10
N ALA A 113 2.70 -0.72 1.87
CA ALA A 113 1.65 -1.03 0.92
C ALA A 113 1.66 -0.02 -0.24
N SER A 114 1.51 -0.52 -1.46
CA SER A 114 1.36 0.31 -2.67
C SER A 114 0.16 -0.18 -3.48
N PRO A 115 -0.85 0.67 -3.75
CA PRO A 115 -1.97 0.29 -4.61
C PRO A 115 -1.49 0.24 -6.06
N CYS A 116 -1.78 -0.85 -6.76
CA CYS A 116 -1.34 -1.09 -8.13
C CYS A 116 -2.52 -1.48 -9.02
N ALA A 117 -2.54 -0.97 -10.24
CA ALA A 117 -3.55 -1.30 -11.23
C ALA A 117 -2.93 -1.48 -12.62
N VAL A 118 -3.44 -2.43 -13.39
CA VAL A 118 -3.20 -2.52 -14.83
C VAL A 118 -4.37 -1.87 -15.54
N VAL A 119 -4.06 -0.87 -16.35
CA VAL A 119 -5.01 -0.11 -17.14
C VAL A 119 -4.85 -0.50 -18.60
N GLU A 120 -5.96 -0.92 -19.19
CA GLU A 120 -6.10 -1.15 -20.62
C GLU A 120 -6.70 0.10 -21.26
N TYR A 121 -6.17 0.49 -22.42
CA TYR A 121 -6.64 1.64 -23.18
C TYR A 121 -6.44 1.41 -24.67
N GLU A 122 -7.34 1.98 -25.47
CA GLU A 122 -7.37 1.84 -26.92
C GLU A 122 -7.27 3.22 -27.59
N GLY A 123 -6.92 3.22 -28.87
CA GLY A 123 -6.94 4.40 -29.71
C GLY A 123 -6.53 4.08 -31.14
N ASP A 124 -6.35 5.09 -31.97
CA ASP A 124 -6.19 4.97 -33.43
C ASP A 124 -4.91 4.24 -33.87
N TRP A 125 -4.04 3.84 -32.93
CA TRP A 125 -2.77 3.13 -33.16
C TRP A 125 -2.88 1.60 -33.16
N GLY A 126 -4.09 1.03 -33.12
CA GLY A 126 -4.32 -0.40 -33.33
C GLY A 126 -4.73 -1.16 -32.07
N LYS A 127 -4.07 -2.27 -31.75
CA LYS A 127 -4.44 -3.13 -30.61
C LYS A 127 -4.37 -2.35 -29.29
N GLY A 128 -5.29 -2.67 -28.38
CA GLY A 128 -5.31 -2.12 -27.02
C GLY A 128 -3.96 -2.29 -26.32
N SER A 129 -3.51 -1.20 -25.69
CA SER A 129 -2.29 -1.14 -24.89
C SER A 129 -2.61 -1.38 -23.43
N ARG A 130 -1.67 -1.97 -22.70
CA ARG A 130 -1.77 -2.19 -21.26
C ARG A 130 -0.60 -1.55 -20.56
N ARG A 131 -0.85 -0.92 -19.42
CA ARG A 131 0.20 -0.31 -18.59
C ARG A 131 -0.13 -0.47 -17.12
N ALA A 132 0.86 -0.77 -16.31
CA ALA A 132 0.70 -0.82 -14.88
C ALA A 132 1.06 0.52 -14.24
N PHE A 133 0.28 0.88 -13.22
CA PHE A 133 0.50 2.03 -12.38
C PHE A 133 0.51 1.57 -10.93
N CYS A 134 1.55 1.89 -10.18
CA CYS A 134 1.62 1.69 -8.74
C CYS A 134 1.77 3.06 -8.06
N GLY A 135 0.89 3.32 -7.09
CA GLY A 135 0.79 4.57 -6.37
C GLY A 135 1.82 4.75 -5.26
N ASN A 136 1.44 5.57 -4.30
CA ASN A 136 2.26 5.89 -3.14
C ASN A 136 2.56 4.64 -2.31
N ARG A 137 3.84 4.51 -1.90
CA ARG A 137 4.33 3.43 -1.04
C ARG A 137 4.27 3.90 0.41
N LEU A 138 3.24 3.49 1.14
CA LEU A 138 2.91 3.99 2.47
C LEU A 138 3.05 2.88 3.52
N GLY A 139 3.22 3.23 4.79
CA GLY A 139 3.21 2.23 5.87
C GLY A 139 1.86 1.51 5.96
N PHE A 140 1.86 0.18 6.06
CA PHE A 140 0.63 -0.62 6.13
C PHE A 140 0.18 -0.79 7.59
N ASN A 141 -0.61 0.16 8.08
CA ASN A 141 -1.09 0.17 9.46
C ASN A 141 -2.50 -0.45 9.61
N GLU A 142 -2.95 -0.63 10.86
CA GLU A 142 -4.27 -1.20 11.19
C GLU A 142 -5.47 -0.36 10.72
N SER A 143 -5.25 0.90 10.32
CA SER A 143 -6.29 1.76 9.73
C SER A 143 -6.43 1.63 8.22
N TYR A 144 -5.69 0.71 7.57
CA TYR A 144 -5.91 0.38 6.15
C TYR A 144 -7.19 -0.42 5.97
N ALA A 145 -8.31 0.28 5.90
CA ALA A 145 -9.51 -0.24 5.30
C ALA A 145 -9.28 -0.36 3.78
N LEU A 146 -9.17 -1.60 3.26
CA LEU A 146 -8.97 -1.80 1.81
C LEU A 146 -10.08 -1.18 0.96
N HIS A 147 -11.27 -1.02 1.53
CA HIS A 147 -12.43 -0.41 0.90
C HIS A 147 -12.30 1.13 0.81
N ASP A 148 -11.53 1.77 1.70
CA ASP A 148 -11.24 3.22 1.65
C ASP A 148 -10.22 3.60 0.57
N LEU A 149 -9.55 2.62 -0.04
CA LEU A 149 -8.55 2.85 -1.07
C LEU A 149 -9.22 3.33 -2.37
N LYS A 150 -9.31 4.65 -2.55
CA LYS A 150 -9.98 5.29 -3.70
C LYS A 150 -9.03 5.94 -4.69
N GLU A 151 -7.78 6.16 -4.30
CA GLU A 151 -6.77 6.81 -5.12
C GLU A 151 -5.41 6.11 -5.00
N MET A 152 -4.66 6.04 -6.09
CA MET A 152 -3.25 5.60 -6.09
C MET A 152 -2.30 6.75 -5.72
N ALA A 153 -2.62 7.93 -6.20
CA ALA A 153 -1.98 9.21 -5.93
C ALA A 153 -3.02 10.32 -6.14
N PRO A 154 -2.77 11.57 -5.70
CA PRO A 154 -3.74 12.66 -5.78
C PRO A 154 -4.32 12.82 -7.19
N GLY A 155 -5.64 12.68 -7.31
CA GLY A 155 -6.37 12.81 -8.57
C GLY A 155 -6.25 11.61 -9.52
N ILE A 156 -5.64 10.50 -9.08
CA ILE A 156 -5.52 9.26 -9.84
C ILE A 156 -6.34 8.18 -9.15
N ALA A 157 -7.51 7.89 -9.71
CA ALA A 157 -8.46 6.95 -9.13
C ALA A 157 -7.87 5.53 -9.02
N PHE A 158 -8.24 4.84 -7.95
CA PHE A 158 -8.05 3.41 -7.79
C PHE A 158 -9.41 2.74 -7.66
N ALA A 159 -9.56 1.55 -8.23
CA ALA A 159 -10.71 0.71 -7.97
C ALA A 159 -10.32 -0.75 -8.05
N TRP A 160 -10.93 -1.54 -7.16
CA TRP A 160 -10.85 -2.98 -7.20
C TRP A 160 -11.58 -3.55 -8.42
N ALA A 161 -10.98 -4.59 -9.02
CA ALA A 161 -11.65 -5.45 -9.99
C ALA A 161 -12.92 -6.03 -9.38
N ARG A 162 -13.97 -6.16 -10.19
CA ARG A 162 -15.28 -6.62 -9.74
C ARG A 162 -15.61 -8.00 -10.31
N ASP A 163 -16.30 -8.80 -9.51
CA ASP A 163 -16.85 -10.08 -9.92
C ASP A 163 -18.16 -9.92 -10.73
N ALA A 164 -18.78 -11.04 -11.09
CA ALA A 164 -20.04 -11.06 -11.83
C ALA A 164 -21.24 -10.50 -11.04
N SER A 165 -21.19 -10.49 -9.70
CA SER A 165 -22.19 -9.86 -8.83
C SER A 165 -22.03 -8.35 -8.77
N GLY A 166 -20.94 -7.83 -9.36
CA GLY A 166 -20.55 -6.44 -9.31
C GLY A 166 -19.86 -6.06 -8.01
N PHE A 167 -19.41 -7.03 -7.20
CA PHE A 167 -18.67 -6.82 -5.96
C PHE A 167 -17.18 -6.71 -6.23
N ALA A 168 -16.53 -5.75 -5.58
CA ALA A 168 -15.08 -5.67 -5.54
C ALA A 168 -14.49 -6.97 -4.98
N VAL A 169 -13.39 -7.41 -5.57
CA VAL A 169 -12.59 -8.54 -5.09
C VAL A 169 -11.23 -8.00 -4.69
N PRO A 170 -11.05 -7.58 -3.42
CA PRO A 170 -9.76 -7.14 -2.94
C PRO A 170 -8.71 -8.22 -3.15
N GLU A 171 -7.58 -7.78 -3.71
CA GLU A 171 -6.45 -8.65 -4.01
C GLU A 171 -5.21 -8.07 -3.34
N ILE A 172 -4.54 -8.89 -2.55
CA ILE A 172 -3.25 -8.55 -1.95
C ILE A 172 -2.19 -9.40 -2.64
N ARG A 173 -1.08 -8.79 -3.05
CA ARG A 173 0.10 -9.50 -3.53
C ARG A 173 1.25 -9.31 -2.57
N MET A 174 1.91 -10.41 -2.20
CA MET A 174 3.01 -10.44 -1.24
C MET A 174 4.14 -11.35 -1.76
N GLY A 175 5.36 -11.15 -1.27
CA GLY A 175 6.43 -12.12 -1.50
C GLY A 175 6.14 -13.45 -0.80
N GLU A 176 6.54 -14.57 -1.39
CA GLU A 176 6.31 -15.92 -0.85
C GLU A 176 6.85 -16.09 0.59
N ALA A 177 8.02 -15.51 0.87
CA ALA A 177 8.59 -15.53 2.22
C ALA A 177 7.70 -14.80 3.24
N ALA A 178 7.07 -13.69 2.84
CA ALA A 178 6.17 -12.92 3.68
C ALA A 178 4.88 -13.69 3.95
N VAL A 179 4.27 -14.31 2.93
CA VAL A 179 3.07 -15.13 3.10
C VAL A 179 3.34 -16.31 4.03
N ARG A 180 4.45 -17.04 3.83
CA ARG A 180 4.85 -18.14 4.71
C ARG A 180 5.09 -17.68 6.14
N TRP A 181 5.68 -16.50 6.34
CA TRP A 181 5.88 -15.94 7.66
C TRP A 181 4.53 -15.65 8.34
N LEU A 182 3.63 -14.93 7.66
CA LEU A 182 2.30 -14.60 8.19
C LEU A 182 1.46 -15.85 8.51
N ALA A 183 1.59 -16.90 7.70
CA ALA A 183 0.88 -18.16 7.88
C ALA A 183 1.42 -19.02 9.05
N SER A 184 2.63 -18.76 9.54
CA SER A 184 3.28 -19.57 10.57
C SER A 184 3.45 -18.86 11.91
N HIS A 185 3.25 -17.54 11.97
CA HIS A 185 3.47 -16.75 13.17
C HIS A 185 2.15 -16.28 13.78
N ALA A 186 2.05 -16.38 15.11
CA ALA A 186 0.95 -15.81 15.86
C ALA A 186 0.91 -14.28 15.71
N PRO A 187 -0.28 -13.66 15.69
CA PRO A 187 -0.40 -12.21 15.66
C PRO A 187 0.25 -11.57 16.90
N ALA A 188 0.60 -10.28 16.81
CA ALA A 188 0.99 -9.51 17.98
C ALA A 188 -0.14 -9.55 19.04
N GLN A 189 0.20 -9.51 20.33
CA GLN A 189 -0.69 -9.81 21.47
C GLN A 189 -1.92 -8.89 21.64
N THR A 190 -2.20 -7.99 20.70
CA THR A 190 -3.30 -7.02 20.76
C THR A 190 -4.69 -7.64 20.54
N MET A 191 -4.78 -8.84 19.96
CA MET A 191 -6.06 -9.57 19.85
C MET A 191 -6.25 -10.57 20.98
N VAL A 192 -6.76 -10.10 22.12
CA VAL A 192 -7.09 -10.95 23.27
C VAL A 192 -8.49 -11.54 23.09
N GLY A 193 -8.59 -12.85 22.87
CA GLY A 193 -9.85 -13.58 22.87
C GLY A 193 -9.66 -15.05 22.51
N ALA A 194 -10.52 -15.93 23.06
CA ALA A 194 -10.45 -17.39 22.83
C ALA A 194 -10.66 -17.81 21.36
N GLN A 195 -11.04 -16.88 20.48
CA GLN A 195 -11.38 -17.12 19.07
C GLN A 195 -10.64 -16.16 18.10
N ALA A 196 -9.52 -15.59 18.55
CA ALA A 196 -8.61 -14.85 17.68
C ALA A 196 -7.95 -15.80 16.66
N PRO A 197 -7.68 -15.36 15.42
CA PRO A 197 -6.98 -16.19 14.45
C PRO A 197 -5.62 -16.63 14.99
N ALA A 198 -5.26 -17.89 14.76
CA ALA A 198 -4.00 -18.46 15.26
C ALA A 198 -2.76 -17.84 14.60
N THR A 199 -2.92 -17.21 13.43
CA THR A 199 -1.84 -16.72 12.59
C THR A 199 -2.08 -15.26 12.20
N ALA A 200 -0.99 -14.52 11.93
CA ALA A 200 -1.07 -13.16 11.42
C ALA A 200 -1.76 -13.11 10.05
N LEU A 201 -1.66 -14.16 9.24
CA LEU A 201 -2.42 -14.29 7.99
C LEU A 201 -3.93 -14.40 8.24
N GLY A 202 -4.36 -15.18 9.22
CA GLY A 202 -5.79 -15.29 9.56
C GLY A 202 -6.35 -13.99 10.13
N VAL A 203 -5.52 -13.19 10.79
CA VAL A 203 -5.86 -11.81 11.20
C VAL A 203 -6.07 -10.92 9.98
N LEU A 204 -5.15 -10.96 9.00
CA LEU A 204 -5.29 -10.19 7.77
C LEU A 204 -6.54 -10.60 6.98
N GLU A 205 -6.81 -11.89 6.87
CA GLU A 205 -8.03 -12.42 6.23
C GLU A 205 -9.28 -11.85 6.89
N ARG A 206 -9.38 -11.88 8.22
CA ARG A 206 -10.56 -11.38 8.95
C ARG A 206 -10.77 -9.86 8.80
N GLU A 207 -9.70 -9.09 8.70
CA GLU A 207 -9.79 -7.63 8.50
C GLU A 207 -10.20 -7.25 7.07
N VAL A 208 -9.89 -8.10 6.09
CA VAL A 208 -10.17 -7.86 4.67
C VAL A 208 -11.52 -8.44 4.25
N ASP A 209 -11.94 -9.55 4.84
CA ASP A 209 -13.20 -10.24 4.53
C ASP A 209 -14.40 -9.54 5.20
N LEU A 210 -14.77 -8.38 4.63
CA LEU A 210 -15.92 -7.55 5.05
C LEU A 210 -17.01 -7.57 3.96
N PRO A 211 -17.74 -8.69 3.78
CA PRO A 211 -18.58 -8.89 2.60
C PRO A 211 -19.70 -7.86 2.44
N VAL A 212 -20.29 -7.37 3.54
CA VAL A 212 -21.35 -6.35 3.49
C VAL A 212 -20.81 -4.99 3.07
N ASP A 213 -19.69 -4.56 3.65
CA ASP A 213 -19.07 -3.27 3.31
C ASP A 213 -18.64 -3.26 1.84
N ILE A 214 -17.95 -4.32 1.42
CA ILE A 214 -17.55 -4.53 0.03
C ILE A 214 -18.76 -4.48 -0.90
N ALA A 215 -19.85 -5.18 -0.57
CA ALA A 215 -21.05 -5.21 -1.41
C ALA A 215 -21.71 -3.83 -1.52
N VAL A 216 -21.89 -3.13 -0.40
CA VAL A 216 -22.52 -1.80 -0.34
C VAL A 216 -21.73 -0.79 -1.17
N GLU A 217 -20.42 -0.70 -0.94
CA GLU A 217 -19.57 0.26 -1.66
C GLU A 217 -19.49 -0.04 -3.16
N SER A 218 -19.38 -1.33 -3.50
CA SER A 218 -19.31 -1.75 -4.89
C SER A 218 -20.60 -1.40 -5.64
N TRP A 219 -21.76 -1.57 -5.02
CA TRP A 219 -23.01 -1.21 -5.68
C TRP A 219 -23.30 0.29 -5.69
N ALA A 220 -22.82 1.03 -4.69
CA ALA A 220 -23.04 2.47 -4.57
C ALA A 220 -22.24 3.31 -5.57
N ALA A 221 -21.03 2.86 -5.95
CA ALA A 221 -20.16 3.60 -6.86
C ALA A 221 -19.99 2.89 -8.21
N PRO A 222 -20.11 3.57 -9.37
CA PRO A 222 -19.63 3.02 -10.63
C PRO A 222 -18.09 2.90 -10.61
N PRO A 223 -17.50 2.05 -11.47
CA PRO A 223 -16.06 2.09 -11.72
C PRO A 223 -15.63 3.51 -12.12
N PRO A 224 -14.53 4.05 -11.55
CA PRO A 224 -14.08 5.39 -11.87
C PRO A 224 -13.58 5.46 -13.33
N ALA A 225 -13.78 6.61 -13.96
CA ALA A 225 -13.12 6.91 -15.22
C ALA A 225 -11.60 7.02 -15.00
N TYR A 226 -10.80 6.55 -15.95
CA TYR A 226 -9.34 6.60 -15.86
C TYR A 226 -8.76 7.33 -17.07
N PRO A 227 -8.84 8.67 -17.12
CA PRO A 227 -8.35 9.43 -18.26
C PRO A 227 -6.83 9.37 -18.33
N LEU A 228 -6.31 9.10 -19.52
CA LEU A 228 -4.89 9.02 -19.82
C LEU A 228 -4.49 10.14 -20.78
N ALA A 229 -3.26 10.62 -20.64
CA ALA A 229 -2.56 11.44 -21.61
C ALA A 229 -1.35 10.68 -22.15
N PHE A 230 -1.02 10.88 -23.43
CA PHE A 230 0.10 10.23 -24.07
C PHE A 230 0.70 11.10 -25.18
N ASP A 231 1.96 10.81 -25.53
CA ASP A 231 2.62 11.33 -26.71
C ASP A 231 2.16 10.54 -27.95
N PRO A 232 1.57 11.18 -28.98
CA PRO A 232 1.14 10.50 -30.21
C PRO A 232 2.24 9.68 -30.90
N GLN A 233 3.52 10.03 -30.71
CA GLN A 233 4.66 9.29 -31.26
C GLN A 233 5.05 8.07 -30.41
N SER A 234 4.53 7.96 -29.19
CA SER A 234 4.84 6.89 -28.23
C SER A 234 3.61 6.53 -27.39
N PRO A 235 2.51 6.03 -28.00
CA PRO A 235 1.25 5.80 -27.30
C PRO A 235 1.36 4.79 -26.15
N GLY A 236 2.30 3.84 -26.22
CA GLY A 236 2.57 2.88 -25.13
C GLY A 236 3.07 3.51 -23.83
N ARG A 237 3.45 4.80 -23.84
CA ARG A 237 3.93 5.56 -22.67
C ARG A 237 2.85 6.40 -21.99
N ALA A 238 1.58 6.05 -22.18
CA ALA A 238 0.47 6.77 -21.57
C ALA A 238 0.60 6.89 -20.04
N MET A 239 0.17 8.02 -19.50
CA MET A 239 0.19 8.32 -18.07
C MET A 239 -1.17 8.88 -17.64
N PRO A 240 -1.57 8.77 -16.36
CA PRO A 240 -2.83 9.35 -15.91
C PRO A 240 -2.85 10.86 -16.14
N LEU A 241 -3.95 11.38 -16.68
CA LEU A 241 -4.06 12.78 -17.08
C LEU A 241 -3.74 13.73 -15.93
N ALA A 242 -4.31 13.49 -14.75
CA ALA A 242 -4.05 14.29 -13.55
C ALA A 242 -2.56 14.33 -13.16
N TYR A 243 -1.84 13.21 -13.36
CA TYR A 243 -0.40 13.13 -13.09
C TYR A 243 0.41 14.01 -14.06
N VAL A 244 0.05 13.96 -15.35
CA VAL A 244 0.69 14.74 -16.42
C VAL A 244 0.44 16.23 -16.21
N GLU A 245 -0.81 16.63 -15.98
CA GLU A 245 -1.20 18.03 -15.78
C GLU A 245 -0.52 18.63 -14.54
N ALA A 246 -0.49 17.90 -13.43
CA ALA A 246 0.17 18.35 -12.19
C ALA A 246 1.68 18.61 -12.37
N ARG A 247 2.33 17.96 -13.33
CA ARG A 247 3.79 18.05 -13.54
C ARG A 247 4.20 18.92 -14.70
N ARG A 248 3.39 18.96 -15.76
CA ARG A 248 3.62 19.79 -16.95
C ARG A 248 3.79 21.26 -16.61
N ASP A 249 3.00 21.76 -15.67
CA ASP A 249 3.02 23.16 -15.24
C ASP A 249 3.74 23.37 -13.89
N SER A 250 4.34 22.31 -13.34
CA SER A 250 5.10 22.42 -12.10
C SER A 250 6.41 23.18 -12.34
N GLY A 251 6.47 24.41 -11.86
CA GLY A 251 7.72 25.15 -11.79
C GLY A 251 8.74 24.41 -10.92
N ALA A 252 10.02 24.50 -11.29
CA ALA A 252 11.11 24.00 -10.46
C ALA A 252 11.43 25.02 -9.34
N ALA A 253 11.51 24.54 -8.10
CA ALA A 253 11.86 25.37 -6.95
C ALA A 253 13.39 25.55 -6.86
N TRP A 254 13.98 26.20 -7.86
CA TRP A 254 15.44 26.23 -8.09
C TRP A 254 16.26 26.70 -6.89
N VAL A 255 15.74 27.67 -6.13
CA VAL A 255 16.41 28.16 -4.92
C VAL A 255 16.51 27.05 -3.87
N LEU A 256 15.39 26.37 -3.56
CA LEU A 256 15.36 25.27 -2.61
C LEU A 256 16.17 24.07 -3.11
N ALA A 257 16.02 23.72 -4.40
CA ALA A 257 16.76 22.64 -5.02
C ALA A 257 18.28 22.85 -4.92
N THR A 258 18.76 24.05 -5.26
CA THR A 258 20.19 24.40 -5.17
C THR A 258 20.68 24.37 -3.73
N MET A 259 19.91 24.93 -2.79
CA MET A 259 20.25 24.91 -1.37
C MET A 259 20.42 23.47 -0.86
N PHE A 260 19.45 22.59 -1.13
CA PHE A 260 19.55 21.19 -0.74
C PHE A 260 20.69 20.47 -1.47
N LEU A 261 20.90 20.72 -2.76
CA LEU A 261 22.01 20.10 -3.50
C LEU A 261 23.38 20.48 -2.89
N VAL A 262 23.58 21.75 -2.53
CA VAL A 262 24.84 22.22 -1.92
C VAL A 262 25.03 21.62 -0.53
N ILE A 263 24.00 21.65 0.33
CA ILE A 263 24.07 21.10 1.70
C ILE A 263 24.32 19.60 1.64
N GLY A 264 23.54 18.88 0.84
CA GLY A 264 23.63 17.44 0.72
C GLY A 264 24.97 16.99 0.13
N PHE A 265 25.51 17.72 -0.85
CA PHE A 265 26.85 17.48 -1.37
C PHE A 265 27.92 17.70 -0.29
N GLY A 266 27.81 18.76 0.51
CA GLY A 266 28.72 19.01 1.62
C GLY A 266 28.75 17.88 2.65
N LEU A 267 27.57 17.38 3.05
CA LEU A 267 27.45 16.24 3.97
C LEU A 267 27.98 14.94 3.35
N TRP A 268 27.67 14.68 2.09
CA TRP A 268 28.18 13.52 1.36
C TRP A 268 29.71 13.55 1.27
N PHE A 269 30.27 14.69 0.88
CA PHE A 269 31.72 14.92 0.83
C PHE A 269 32.37 14.66 2.20
N ALA A 270 31.80 15.22 3.28
CA ALA A 270 32.28 14.97 4.64
C ALA A 270 32.27 13.47 5.00
N GLY A 271 31.18 12.76 4.68
CA GLY A 271 31.08 11.31 4.88
C GLY A 271 32.15 10.52 4.13
N THR A 272 32.43 10.87 2.86
CA THR A 272 33.51 10.23 2.09
C THR A 272 34.90 10.55 2.63
N ALA A 273 35.12 11.77 3.14
CA ALA A 273 36.38 12.17 3.76
C ALA A 273 36.63 11.41 5.08
N ILE A 274 35.59 11.15 5.87
CA ILE A 274 35.67 10.34 7.09
C ILE A 274 36.02 8.88 6.76
N LEU A 275 35.44 8.29 5.71
CA LEU A 275 35.73 6.90 5.32
C LEU A 275 37.13 6.72 4.74
N LEU A 276 37.61 7.70 3.98
CA LEU A 276 38.80 7.57 3.15
C LEU A 276 39.81 8.71 3.38
N PRO A 277 40.24 9.00 4.62
CA PRO A 277 40.97 10.23 4.96
C PRO A 277 42.35 10.36 4.29
N ALA A 278 42.89 9.27 3.75
CA ALA A 278 44.20 9.21 3.12
C ALA A 278 44.20 9.58 1.62
N LEU A 279 43.04 9.90 1.03
CA LEU A 279 42.96 10.25 -0.40
C LEU A 279 43.27 11.73 -0.64
N PRO A 280 43.88 12.07 -1.79
CA PRO A 280 44.11 13.46 -2.16
C PRO A 280 42.78 14.15 -2.55
N LEU A 281 42.69 15.47 -2.30
CA LEU A 281 41.47 16.27 -2.50
C LEU A 281 40.79 16.08 -3.88
N PRO A 282 41.51 16.04 -5.02
CA PRO A 282 40.87 15.83 -6.32
C PRO A 282 40.16 14.48 -6.42
N VAL A 283 40.70 13.44 -5.77
CA VAL A 283 40.10 12.10 -5.74
C VAL A 283 38.86 12.11 -4.84
N HIS A 284 38.90 12.82 -3.70
CA HIS A 284 37.72 13.01 -2.86
C HIS A 284 36.60 13.75 -3.60
N LEU A 285 36.90 14.84 -4.29
CA LEU A 285 35.92 15.59 -5.07
C LEU A 285 35.32 14.72 -6.18
N PHE A 286 36.14 13.94 -6.87
CA PHE A 286 35.66 13.00 -7.89
C PHE A 286 34.73 11.93 -7.28
N LEU A 287 35.12 11.30 -6.16
CA LEU A 287 34.31 10.29 -5.47
C LEU A 287 33.03 10.87 -4.86
N ALA A 288 33.04 12.14 -4.44
CA ALA A 288 31.85 12.81 -3.94
C ALA A 288 30.90 13.26 -5.08
N ALA A 289 31.44 13.58 -6.26
CA ALA A 289 30.67 14.01 -7.41
C ALA A 289 30.08 12.85 -8.23
N LEU A 290 30.76 11.70 -8.30
CA LEU A 290 30.31 10.54 -9.07
C LEU A 290 28.89 10.06 -8.66
N PRO A 291 28.53 10.05 -7.37
CA PRO A 291 27.18 9.74 -6.93
C PRO A 291 26.13 10.75 -7.41
N LEU A 292 26.49 12.03 -7.67
CA LEU A 292 25.54 13.02 -8.22
C LEU A 292 25.05 12.63 -9.62
N ALA A 293 25.90 12.01 -10.43
CA ALA A 293 25.50 11.49 -11.74
C ALA A 293 24.53 10.30 -11.62
N ALA A 294 24.51 9.63 -10.46
CA ALA A 294 23.66 8.50 -10.19
C ALA A 294 22.37 8.84 -9.44
N LEU A 295 22.10 10.13 -9.14
CA LEU A 295 20.92 10.57 -8.39
C LEU A 295 19.58 9.95 -8.85
N PRO A 296 19.32 9.76 -10.16
CA PRO A 296 18.09 9.11 -10.61
C PRO A 296 17.88 7.68 -10.08
N TRP A 297 18.95 6.97 -9.72
CA TRP A 297 18.92 5.55 -9.29
C TRP A 297 19.17 5.35 -7.79
N TRP A 298 19.30 6.43 -7.02
CA TRP A 298 19.68 6.33 -5.61
C TRP A 298 18.66 5.64 -4.72
N GLY A 299 17.37 5.79 -5.03
CA GLY A 299 16.29 5.16 -4.26
C GLY A 299 16.51 3.66 -4.06
N ASP A 300 17.06 2.98 -5.08
CA ASP A 300 17.26 1.53 -5.04
C ASP A 300 18.70 1.15 -4.70
N ALA A 301 19.69 1.86 -5.25
CA ALA A 301 21.10 1.46 -5.14
C ALA A 301 21.73 1.79 -3.78
N LEU A 302 21.33 2.93 -3.19
CA LEU A 302 22.02 3.45 -2.01
C LEU A 302 21.66 2.70 -0.72
N PRO A 303 20.38 2.37 -0.43
CA PRO A 303 20.06 1.57 0.76
C PRO A 303 20.80 0.23 0.79
N ARG A 304 20.92 -0.42 -0.38
CA ARG A 304 21.70 -1.66 -0.53
C ARG A 304 23.17 -1.47 -0.17
N TYR A 305 23.79 -0.38 -0.62
CA TYR A 305 25.17 -0.04 -0.27
C TYR A 305 25.33 0.26 1.24
N LEU A 306 24.43 1.06 1.82
CA LEU A 306 24.47 1.41 3.24
C LEU A 306 24.27 0.19 4.14
N ARG A 307 23.51 -0.83 3.72
CA ARG A 307 23.35 -2.08 4.49
C ARG A 307 24.68 -2.79 4.75
N HIS A 308 25.65 -2.68 3.83
CA HIS A 308 27.00 -3.21 4.03
C HIS A 308 27.83 -2.43 5.06
N LEU A 309 27.48 -1.16 5.31
CA LEU A 309 28.14 -0.33 6.32
C LEU A 309 27.48 -0.48 7.69
N HIS A 310 26.15 -0.32 7.76
CA HIS A 310 25.36 -0.48 8.98
C HIS A 310 23.89 -0.80 8.67
N PRO A 311 23.37 -2.00 9.01
CA PRO A 311 22.04 -2.45 8.60
C PRO A 311 20.90 -1.59 9.17
N GLY A 312 20.94 -1.27 10.47
CA GLY A 312 19.87 -0.49 11.12
C GLY A 312 19.70 0.92 10.55
N PHE A 313 20.79 1.62 10.26
CA PHE A 313 20.73 2.96 9.67
C PHE A 313 20.31 2.93 8.20
N ALA A 314 20.71 1.90 7.45
CA ALA A 314 20.29 1.73 6.06
C ALA A 314 18.77 1.58 5.91
N MET A 315 18.11 0.93 6.87
CA MET A 315 16.64 0.84 6.93
C MET A 315 16.02 2.23 7.08
N VAL A 316 16.49 3.03 8.04
CA VAL A 316 16.02 4.41 8.25
C VAL A 316 16.20 5.26 7.00
N VAL A 317 17.35 5.17 6.32
CA VAL A 317 17.59 5.91 5.07
C VAL A 317 16.71 5.39 3.93
N ALA A 318 16.45 4.09 3.84
CA ALA A 318 15.55 3.52 2.84
C ALA A 318 14.12 4.05 3.02
N ASP A 319 13.64 4.08 4.27
CA ASP A 319 12.34 4.63 4.62
C ASP A 319 12.29 6.13 4.31
N MET A 320 13.25 6.92 4.79
CA MET A 320 13.29 8.37 4.53
C MET A 320 13.37 8.69 3.04
N LEU A 321 14.20 7.98 2.27
CA LEU A 321 14.28 8.17 0.81
C LEU A 321 12.97 7.79 0.11
N GLY A 322 12.36 6.68 0.52
CA GLY A 322 11.02 6.30 0.07
C GLY A 322 9.95 7.34 0.42
N GLU A 323 10.16 8.05 1.52
CA GLU A 323 9.23 9.04 2.06
C GLU A 323 9.38 10.46 1.47
N THR A 324 10.48 10.76 0.78
CA THR A 324 10.67 12.10 0.18
C THR A 324 9.65 12.50 -0.90
N ASP A 325 8.93 11.53 -1.48
CA ASP A 325 7.86 11.72 -2.48
C ASP A 325 6.55 11.01 -2.05
N ILE A 326 6.20 11.06 -0.75
CA ILE A 326 5.03 10.35 -0.16
C ILE A 326 3.72 10.61 -0.88
N THR A 327 3.52 11.83 -1.39
CA THR A 327 2.19 12.26 -1.86
C THR A 327 2.07 12.25 -3.37
N GLY A 328 3.16 12.20 -4.13
CA GLY A 328 3.12 12.37 -5.58
C GLY A 328 3.66 11.19 -6.38
N ARG A 329 4.15 10.13 -5.74
CA ARG A 329 4.83 9.05 -6.45
C ARG A 329 3.83 8.19 -7.22
N LEU A 330 4.09 8.05 -8.51
CA LEU A 330 3.45 7.08 -9.38
C LEU A 330 4.54 6.37 -10.16
N VAL A 331 4.60 5.05 -10.07
CA VAL A 331 5.48 4.23 -10.88
C VAL A 331 4.66 3.67 -12.02
N ALA A 332 5.08 3.95 -13.25
CA ALA A 332 4.48 3.39 -14.45
C ALA A 332 5.44 2.39 -15.10
N SER A 333 4.93 1.19 -15.38
CA SER A 333 5.74 0.08 -15.91
C SER A 333 4.93 -0.81 -16.83
N ASP A 334 5.61 -1.79 -17.44
CA ASP A 334 4.90 -2.92 -18.04
C ASP A 334 4.20 -3.75 -16.95
N PRO A 335 3.09 -4.43 -17.26
CA PRO A 335 2.32 -5.20 -16.28
C PRO A 335 3.12 -6.26 -15.52
N ALA A 336 4.09 -6.90 -16.18
CA ALA A 336 4.93 -7.93 -15.57
C ALA A 336 5.96 -7.38 -14.56
N ASP A 337 6.36 -6.11 -14.72
CA ASP A 337 7.37 -5.46 -13.89
C ASP A 337 6.76 -4.63 -12.75
N ALA A 338 5.43 -4.59 -12.66
CA ALA A 338 4.74 -3.87 -11.60
C ALA A 338 5.06 -4.47 -10.21
N ALA A 339 4.95 -3.65 -9.17
CA ALA A 339 5.32 -4.05 -7.82
C ALA A 339 4.55 -5.32 -7.39
N LEU A 340 5.30 -6.38 -7.07
CA LEU A 340 4.78 -7.69 -6.70
C LEU A 340 3.80 -8.30 -7.73
N ALA A 341 3.96 -7.98 -9.02
CA ALA A 341 3.15 -8.56 -10.09
C ALA A 341 3.21 -10.09 -10.09
N GLY A 342 4.40 -10.66 -9.85
CA GLY A 342 4.63 -12.10 -9.70
C GLY A 342 4.63 -12.61 -8.24
N GLY A 343 4.11 -11.84 -7.30
CA GLY A 343 3.98 -12.27 -5.90
C GLY A 343 2.85 -13.30 -5.70
N ASP A 344 2.82 -13.90 -4.52
CA ASP A 344 1.72 -14.76 -4.09
C ASP A 344 0.43 -13.92 -3.98
N VAL A 345 -0.63 -14.44 -4.57
CA VAL A 345 -1.92 -13.77 -4.69
C VAL A 345 -2.85 -14.24 -3.58
N LEU A 346 -3.24 -13.31 -2.71
CA LEU A 346 -4.23 -13.51 -1.67
C LEU A 346 -5.53 -12.81 -2.09
N ARG A 347 -6.61 -13.59 -2.23
CA ARG A 347 -7.95 -13.10 -2.61
C ARG A 347 -8.98 -13.75 -1.72
N TRP A 348 -9.86 -12.93 -1.15
CA TRP A 348 -11.02 -13.38 -0.38
C TRP A 348 -12.30 -12.82 -1.00
N PRO A 349 -12.86 -13.50 -2.02
CA PRO A 349 -14.10 -13.05 -2.64
C PRO A 349 -15.25 -13.02 -1.62
N PRO A 350 -16.13 -12.00 -1.64
CA PRO A 350 -17.27 -11.93 -0.74
C PRO A 350 -18.10 -13.21 -0.74
N GLY A 351 -18.35 -13.77 0.45
CA GLY A 351 -19.11 -15.02 0.59
C GLY A 351 -18.31 -16.29 0.30
N ARG A 352 -16.98 -16.24 0.33
CA ARG A 352 -16.13 -17.43 0.47
C ARG A 352 -15.55 -17.51 1.88
N GLY A 353 -14.61 -18.44 2.10
CA GLY A 353 -13.91 -18.59 3.37
C GLY A 353 -14.87 -18.76 4.56
N ASP A 354 -14.63 -17.97 5.60
CA ASP A 354 -15.41 -17.97 6.84
C ASP A 354 -16.90 -17.64 6.64
N HIS A 355 -17.24 -16.93 5.56
CA HIS A 355 -18.60 -16.51 5.22
C HIS A 355 -19.29 -17.38 4.15
N ALA A 356 -18.67 -18.50 3.73
CA ALA A 356 -19.23 -19.38 2.71
C ALA A 356 -20.60 -19.98 3.09
N GLU A 357 -20.79 -20.30 4.37
CA GLU A 357 -22.05 -20.88 4.89
C GLU A 357 -23.12 -19.86 5.24
N THR A 358 -22.82 -18.56 5.13
CA THR A 358 -23.77 -17.47 5.41
C THR A 358 -23.94 -16.60 4.17
N PHE A 359 -23.10 -15.58 3.97
CA PHE A 359 -23.17 -14.67 2.84
C PHE A 359 -23.04 -15.41 1.51
N GLY A 360 -22.18 -16.44 1.43
CA GLY A 360 -21.97 -17.28 0.25
C GLY A 360 -23.18 -18.11 -0.21
N ARG A 361 -24.19 -18.28 0.66
CA ARG A 361 -25.44 -18.99 0.31
C ARG A 361 -26.43 -18.10 -0.44
N ILE A 362 -26.20 -16.79 -0.44
CA ILE A 362 -27.08 -15.82 -1.08
C ILE A 362 -26.56 -15.51 -2.48
N ARG A 363 -27.45 -15.54 -3.47
CA ARG A 363 -27.12 -15.16 -4.84
C ARG A 363 -27.33 -13.67 -5.00
N PHE A 364 -26.25 -12.95 -5.23
CA PHE A 364 -26.30 -11.50 -5.44
C PHE A 364 -26.25 -11.17 -6.92
N VAL A 365 -27.08 -10.21 -7.32
CA VAL A 365 -27.08 -9.61 -8.64
C VAL A 365 -27.11 -8.11 -8.44
N LYS A 366 -26.27 -7.38 -9.20
CA LYS A 366 -26.26 -5.93 -9.16
C LYS A 366 -27.68 -5.39 -9.45
N PRO A 367 -28.25 -4.52 -8.59
CA PRO A 367 -29.58 -3.98 -8.82
C PRO A 367 -29.66 -3.15 -10.11
N GLU A 368 -30.82 -3.21 -10.78
CA GLU A 368 -31.18 -2.37 -11.93
C GLU A 368 -32.46 -1.58 -11.60
N PRO A 369 -32.42 -0.23 -11.56
CA PRO A 369 -31.25 0.62 -11.75
C PRO A 369 -30.22 0.49 -10.61
N PRO A 370 -28.93 0.83 -10.84
CA PRO A 370 -27.91 0.83 -9.80
C PRO A 370 -28.31 1.72 -8.62
N PRO A 371 -27.99 1.34 -7.37
CA PRO A 371 -28.22 2.19 -6.20
C PRO A 371 -27.56 3.55 -6.34
N ARG A 372 -28.25 4.60 -5.90
CA ARG A 372 -27.78 5.99 -6.02
C ARG A 372 -26.71 6.38 -4.99
N ASP A 373 -26.68 5.69 -3.86
CA ASP A 373 -25.84 5.96 -2.69
C ASP A 373 -25.66 4.67 -1.87
N ALA A 374 -24.80 4.73 -0.85
CA ALA A 374 -24.50 3.59 0.01
C ALA A 374 -25.68 3.13 0.88
N ASP A 375 -26.56 4.05 1.30
CA ASP A 375 -27.77 3.69 2.04
C ASP A 375 -28.73 2.89 1.15
N ALA A 376 -28.97 3.33 -0.08
CA ALA A 376 -29.78 2.62 -1.07
C ALA A 376 -29.18 1.26 -1.45
N ALA A 377 -27.84 1.15 -1.50
CA ALA A 377 -27.16 -0.10 -1.74
C ALA A 377 -27.37 -1.10 -0.58
N LEU A 378 -27.28 -0.65 0.67
CA LEU A 378 -27.55 -1.50 1.84
C LEU A 378 -29.04 -1.92 1.94
N VAL A 379 -29.97 -1.04 1.56
CA VAL A 379 -31.40 -1.38 1.42
C VAL A 379 -31.57 -2.50 0.39
N ALA A 380 -30.99 -2.36 -0.81
CA ALA A 380 -31.10 -3.36 -1.86
C ALA A 380 -30.47 -4.70 -1.45
N LEU A 381 -29.31 -4.65 -0.79
CA LEU A 381 -28.60 -5.84 -0.29
C LEU A 381 -29.44 -6.62 0.72
N THR A 382 -29.92 -5.93 1.76
CA THR A 382 -30.72 -6.57 2.82
C THR A 382 -32.07 -7.06 2.31
N ALA A 383 -32.69 -6.38 1.34
CA ALA A 383 -33.91 -6.83 0.69
C ALA A 383 -33.69 -8.11 -0.13
N ALA A 384 -32.58 -8.21 -0.87
CA ALA A 384 -32.21 -9.41 -1.61
C ALA A 384 -31.97 -10.61 -0.68
N VAL A 385 -31.27 -10.38 0.45
CA VAL A 385 -31.07 -11.39 1.50
C VAL A 385 -32.40 -11.83 2.09
N ALA A 386 -33.24 -10.89 2.55
CA ALA A 386 -34.53 -11.22 3.17
C ALA A 386 -35.45 -12.01 2.25
N THR A 387 -35.48 -11.66 0.96
CA THR A 387 -36.26 -12.39 -0.06
C THR A 387 -35.80 -13.83 -0.20
N GLN A 388 -34.48 -14.06 -0.31
CA GLN A 388 -33.93 -15.40 -0.46
C GLN A 388 -34.07 -16.23 0.81
N VAL A 389 -33.81 -15.64 1.98
CA VAL A 389 -33.99 -16.31 3.27
C VAL A 389 -35.45 -16.70 3.48
N ARG A 390 -36.43 -15.87 3.11
CA ARG A 390 -37.86 -16.21 3.18
C ARG A 390 -38.19 -17.44 2.32
N ALA A 391 -37.56 -17.56 1.15
CA ALA A 391 -37.77 -18.66 0.21
C ALA A 391 -37.03 -19.95 0.59
N MET A 392 -36.09 -19.92 1.54
CA MET A 392 -35.36 -21.11 1.99
C MET A 392 -36.27 -22.09 2.74
N PRO A 393 -36.03 -23.41 2.60
CA PRO A 393 -36.64 -24.42 3.46
C PRO A 393 -36.45 -24.13 4.94
N GLU A 394 -37.37 -24.60 5.78
CA GLU A 394 -37.35 -24.37 7.23
C GLU A 394 -36.01 -24.76 7.88
N GLY A 395 -35.54 -25.98 7.63
CA GLY A 395 -34.28 -26.47 8.19
C GLY A 395 -33.08 -25.63 7.77
N GLU A 396 -33.07 -25.11 6.55
CA GLU A 396 -32.00 -24.26 6.05
C GLU A 396 -31.98 -22.88 6.71
N ARG A 397 -33.16 -22.29 6.97
CA ARG A 397 -33.28 -21.03 7.72
C ARG A 397 -32.81 -21.17 9.15
N ILE A 398 -33.17 -22.28 9.80
CA ILE A 398 -32.74 -22.60 11.17
C ILE A 398 -31.20 -22.68 11.22
N GLU A 399 -30.59 -23.44 10.31
CA GLU A 399 -29.15 -23.61 10.32
C GLU A 399 -28.41 -22.31 9.96
N LEU A 400 -28.95 -21.52 9.02
CA LEU A 400 -28.40 -20.21 8.68
C LEU A 400 -28.37 -19.28 9.90
N PHE A 401 -29.48 -19.14 10.64
CA PHE A 401 -29.50 -18.25 11.82
C PHE A 401 -28.61 -18.77 12.95
N ARG A 402 -28.51 -20.08 13.15
CA ARG A 402 -27.56 -20.67 14.12
C ARG A 402 -26.12 -20.44 13.71
N ARG A 403 -25.81 -20.52 12.42
CA ARG A 403 -24.47 -20.21 11.92
C ARG A 403 -24.12 -18.74 12.15
N LEU A 404 -25.03 -17.82 11.83
CA LEU A 404 -24.84 -16.39 12.07
C LEU A 404 -24.65 -16.05 13.56
N GLU A 405 -25.37 -16.74 14.46
CA GLU A 405 -25.16 -16.64 15.91
C GLU A 405 -23.73 -17.08 16.29
N ARG A 406 -23.27 -18.24 15.79
CA ARG A 406 -21.90 -18.73 16.03
C ARG A 406 -20.84 -17.79 15.47
N ASP A 407 -21.02 -17.31 14.25
CA ASP A 407 -20.11 -16.37 13.59
C ASP A 407 -19.98 -15.09 14.42
N LYS A 408 -21.11 -14.53 14.90
CA LYS A 408 -21.12 -13.35 15.79
C LYS A 408 -20.40 -13.60 17.12
N VAL A 409 -20.58 -14.77 17.74
CA VAL A 409 -19.86 -15.14 18.97
C VAL A 409 -18.36 -15.32 18.71
N ALA A 410 -17.99 -15.72 17.48
CA ALA A 410 -16.60 -15.83 17.03
C ALA A 410 -15.95 -14.52 16.59
N GLY A 411 -16.69 -13.41 16.60
CA GLY A 411 -16.22 -12.11 16.11
C GLY A 411 -16.17 -12.02 14.58
N LEU A 412 -16.81 -12.94 13.86
CA LEU A 412 -16.97 -12.92 12.40
C LEU A 412 -18.23 -12.12 12.03
N ASN A 413 -18.17 -10.81 12.25
CA ASN A 413 -19.36 -9.94 12.16
C ASN A 413 -19.69 -9.49 10.73
N GLY A 414 -18.76 -9.65 9.78
CA GLY A 414 -18.80 -9.02 8.45
C GLY A 414 -20.03 -9.34 7.60
N ALA A 415 -20.69 -10.47 7.82
CA ALA A 415 -21.91 -10.87 7.10
C ALA A 415 -23.21 -10.50 7.83
N GLY A 416 -23.19 -10.42 9.16
CA GLY A 416 -24.40 -10.49 10.00
C GLY A 416 -25.40 -9.37 9.74
N LEU A 417 -24.92 -8.15 9.47
CA LEU A 417 -25.76 -6.99 9.21
C LEU A 417 -26.76 -7.22 8.06
N ALA A 418 -26.35 -7.95 7.01
CA ALA A 418 -27.20 -8.23 5.85
C ALA A 418 -28.46 -9.06 6.20
N PHE A 419 -28.37 -9.86 7.26
CA PHE A 419 -29.41 -10.82 7.68
C PHE A 419 -30.31 -10.29 8.79
N VAL A 420 -29.98 -9.15 9.42
CA VAL A 420 -30.78 -8.58 10.51
C VAL A 420 -32.24 -8.34 10.11
N PRO A 421 -32.55 -7.74 8.94
CA PRO A 421 -33.95 -7.57 8.52
C PRO A 421 -34.69 -8.90 8.30
N ALA A 422 -34.01 -9.91 7.74
CA ALA A 422 -34.58 -11.24 7.53
C ALA A 422 -34.89 -11.96 8.85
N ALA A 423 -34.00 -11.84 9.82
CA ALA A 423 -34.19 -12.40 11.16
C ALA A 423 -35.33 -11.69 11.91
N ARG A 424 -35.40 -10.35 11.82
CA ARG A 424 -36.51 -9.57 12.38
C ARG A 424 -37.85 -10.02 11.80
N GLU A 425 -37.94 -10.15 10.48
CA GLU A 425 -39.15 -10.62 9.81
C GLU A 425 -39.55 -12.03 10.29
N ALA A 426 -38.60 -12.95 10.36
CA ALA A 426 -38.85 -14.30 10.83
C ALA A 426 -39.45 -14.31 12.25
N VAL A 427 -38.92 -13.49 13.17
CA VAL A 427 -39.43 -13.40 14.55
C VAL A 427 -40.85 -12.81 14.59
N LEU A 428 -41.13 -11.76 13.81
CA LEU A 428 -42.39 -11.04 13.87
C LEU A 428 -43.55 -11.75 13.14
N GLU A 429 -43.26 -12.55 12.12
CA GLU A 429 -44.29 -13.24 11.32
C GLU A 429 -44.92 -14.42 12.11
N PRO A 430 -46.21 -14.34 12.48
CA PRO A 430 -46.86 -15.38 13.29
C PRO A 430 -46.94 -16.75 12.60
N ARG A 431 -46.90 -16.78 11.27
CA ARG A 431 -46.92 -18.02 10.48
C ARG A 431 -45.55 -18.68 10.38
N THR A 432 -44.47 -18.00 10.76
CA THR A 432 -43.14 -18.59 10.76
C THR A 432 -43.05 -19.72 11.80
N PRO A 433 -42.50 -20.90 11.44
CA PRO A 433 -42.33 -22.00 12.39
C PRO A 433 -41.59 -21.60 13.66
N ALA A 434 -42.01 -22.16 14.80
CA ALA A 434 -41.52 -21.74 16.11
C ALA A 434 -39.99 -21.85 16.26
N GLU A 435 -39.37 -22.90 15.73
CA GLU A 435 -37.92 -23.10 15.80
C GLU A 435 -37.14 -22.14 14.89
N VAL A 436 -37.72 -21.70 13.75
CA VAL A 436 -37.14 -20.63 12.93
C VAL A 436 -37.16 -19.32 13.71
N ARG A 437 -38.31 -18.95 14.32
CA ARG A 437 -38.44 -17.74 15.15
C ARG A 437 -37.43 -17.73 16.29
N LYS A 438 -37.30 -18.85 16.99
CA LYS A 438 -36.36 -19.02 18.11
C LYS A 438 -34.91 -18.86 17.66
N SER A 439 -34.52 -19.48 16.53
CA SER A 439 -33.15 -19.39 16.01
C SER A 439 -32.84 -17.97 15.51
N ALA A 440 -33.77 -17.32 14.80
CA ALA A 440 -33.66 -15.91 14.42
C ALA A 440 -33.55 -14.97 15.63
N GLY A 441 -34.35 -15.21 16.67
CA GLY A 441 -34.31 -14.45 17.92
C GLY A 441 -32.98 -14.57 18.66
N ARG A 442 -32.38 -15.77 18.70
CA ARG A 442 -31.04 -15.98 19.28
C ARG A 442 -29.96 -15.23 18.51
N PHE A 443 -30.00 -15.29 17.18
CA PHE A 443 -29.10 -14.51 16.34
C PHE A 443 -29.24 -13.00 16.63
N LEU A 444 -30.46 -12.45 16.66
CA LEU A 444 -30.68 -11.03 16.99
C LEU A 444 -30.17 -10.67 18.40
N SER A 445 -30.37 -11.54 19.38
CA SER A 445 -29.85 -11.37 20.73
C SER A 445 -28.32 -11.34 20.76
N ALA A 446 -27.65 -12.23 20.01
CA ALA A 446 -26.21 -12.22 19.88
C ALA A 446 -25.70 -10.98 19.13
N TRP A 447 -26.41 -10.54 18.10
CA TRP A 447 -26.05 -9.39 17.26
C TRP A 447 -25.91 -8.09 18.05
N VAL A 448 -26.84 -7.84 18.97
CA VAL A 448 -26.87 -6.63 19.82
C VAL A 448 -26.06 -6.76 21.11
N THR A 449 -25.46 -7.94 21.36
CA THR A 449 -24.62 -8.20 22.54
C THR A 449 -23.15 -8.00 22.19
N GLN A 450 -22.38 -7.43 23.12
CA GLN A 450 -20.96 -7.10 22.94
C GLN A 450 -20.12 -8.34 22.56
N PRO A 451 -19.13 -8.19 21.66
CA PRO A 451 -18.72 -6.97 20.96
C PRO A 451 -19.69 -6.57 19.85
N VAL A 452 -20.17 -5.33 19.81
CA VAL A 452 -21.12 -4.84 18.79
C VAL A 452 -20.39 -4.00 17.73
N ASP A 453 -20.66 -4.28 16.46
CA ASP A 453 -20.29 -3.39 15.36
C ASP A 453 -21.27 -2.21 15.29
N GLU A 454 -20.97 -1.15 16.03
CA GLU A 454 -21.84 0.03 16.08
C GLU A 454 -21.68 0.89 14.82
N PRO A 455 -22.77 1.44 14.25
CA PRO A 455 -22.66 2.31 13.08
C PRO A 455 -21.84 3.57 13.39
N TRP A 456 -20.90 3.93 12.53
CA TRP A 456 -20.10 5.16 12.59
C TRP A 456 -20.40 6.09 11.40
N PRO A 457 -20.32 7.41 11.57
CA PRO A 457 -20.66 8.37 10.50
C PRO A 457 -19.88 8.23 9.19
N ARG A 458 -18.75 7.52 9.19
CA ARG A 458 -17.93 7.28 7.99
C ARG A 458 -18.28 5.98 7.28
N ASP A 459 -19.07 5.11 7.90
CA ASP A 459 -19.41 3.81 7.34
C ASP A 459 -20.31 3.95 6.11
N ALA A 460 -20.09 3.08 5.14
CA ALA A 460 -20.99 2.94 4.02
C ALA A 460 -22.39 2.50 4.51
N GLY A 461 -23.42 3.24 4.08
CA GLY A 461 -24.81 2.98 4.46
C GLY A 461 -25.14 3.36 5.90
N PHE A 462 -24.44 4.33 6.48
CA PHE A 462 -24.60 4.74 7.88
C PHE A 462 -26.05 5.01 8.31
N GLN A 463 -26.85 5.74 7.51
CA GLN A 463 -28.23 6.04 7.88
C GLN A 463 -29.08 4.77 7.87
N GLU A 464 -28.84 3.90 6.88
CA GLU A 464 -29.52 2.63 6.77
C GLU A 464 -29.14 1.67 7.90
N ARG A 465 -27.87 1.65 8.34
CA ARG A 465 -27.44 0.91 9.54
C ARG A 465 -28.21 1.35 10.79
N ILE A 466 -28.33 2.67 11.02
CA ILE A 466 -29.12 3.21 12.12
C ILE A 466 -30.57 2.75 12.01
N ARG A 467 -31.15 2.80 10.80
CA ARG A 467 -32.53 2.37 10.55
C ARG A 467 -32.71 0.89 10.87
N ILE A 468 -31.77 0.02 10.47
CA ILE A 468 -31.79 -1.42 10.74
C ILE A 468 -31.78 -1.67 12.25
N PHE A 469 -30.84 -1.07 13.00
CA PHE A 469 -30.82 -1.22 14.46
C PHE A 469 -32.10 -0.66 15.11
N GLY A 470 -32.53 0.54 14.72
CA GLY A 470 -33.76 1.15 15.23
C GLY A 470 -35.02 0.33 14.93
N SER A 471 -35.03 -0.43 13.84
CA SER A 471 -36.16 -1.30 13.48
C SER A 471 -36.33 -2.48 14.43
N LEU A 472 -35.30 -2.87 15.20
CA LEU A 472 -35.37 -3.99 16.13
C LEU A 472 -36.14 -3.68 17.42
N ARG A 473 -36.60 -2.43 17.63
CA ARG A 473 -37.34 -2.04 18.84
C ARG A 473 -38.64 -2.84 19.06
N ASP A 474 -39.21 -3.37 17.98
CA ASP A 474 -40.48 -4.08 18.01
C ASP A 474 -40.35 -5.60 18.10
N VAL A 475 -39.11 -6.10 18.13
CA VAL A 475 -38.83 -7.51 18.38
C VAL A 475 -39.24 -7.85 19.82
N PRO A 476 -40.08 -8.89 20.05
CA PRO A 476 -40.59 -9.25 21.38
C PRO A 476 -39.55 -9.99 22.24
N ILE A 477 -38.33 -9.47 22.28
CA ILE A 477 -37.20 -9.93 23.09
C ILE A 477 -36.64 -8.68 23.76
N SER A 478 -36.85 -8.54 25.07
CA SER A 478 -36.61 -7.29 25.81
C SER A 478 -35.20 -6.73 25.60
N ASP A 479 -34.18 -7.59 25.70
CA ASP A 479 -32.79 -7.18 25.54
C ASP A 479 -32.50 -6.69 24.12
N VAL A 480 -33.11 -7.30 23.10
CA VAL A 480 -32.96 -6.88 21.71
C VAL A 480 -33.52 -5.48 21.50
N ALA A 481 -34.74 -5.23 21.96
CA ALA A 481 -35.40 -3.94 21.79
C ALA A 481 -34.63 -2.81 22.50
N ILE A 482 -34.16 -3.05 23.73
CA ILE A 482 -33.45 -2.05 24.54
C ILE A 482 -32.05 -1.77 23.97
N LEU A 483 -31.26 -2.81 23.71
CA LEU A 483 -29.86 -2.66 23.29
C LEU A 483 -29.78 -2.06 21.89
N SER A 484 -30.61 -2.52 20.94
CA SER A 484 -30.63 -1.99 19.57
C SER A 484 -31.01 -0.51 19.51
N ALA A 485 -32.02 -0.09 20.28
CA ALA A 485 -32.40 1.32 20.39
C ALA A 485 -31.25 2.16 20.96
N SER A 486 -30.59 1.65 22.00
CA SER A 486 -29.43 2.32 22.61
C SER A 486 -28.26 2.49 21.63
N ILE A 487 -27.96 1.48 20.81
CA ILE A 487 -26.94 1.53 19.76
C ILE A 487 -27.29 2.60 18.71
N ALA A 488 -28.55 2.59 18.22
CA ALA A 488 -29.01 3.54 17.21
C ALA A 488 -28.94 5.00 17.71
N GLU A 489 -29.34 5.26 18.96
CA GLU A 489 -29.26 6.61 19.55
C GLU A 489 -27.81 7.08 19.77
N ARG A 490 -26.90 6.19 20.23
CA ARG A 490 -25.47 6.52 20.31
C ARG A 490 -24.88 6.87 18.95
N ALA A 491 -25.24 6.13 17.90
CA ALA A 491 -24.77 6.40 16.54
C ALA A 491 -25.25 7.78 16.05
N LYS A 492 -26.52 8.14 16.29
CA LYS A 492 -27.05 9.47 15.96
C LYS A 492 -26.34 10.59 16.70
N ALA A 493 -26.11 10.43 18.02
CA ALA A 493 -25.39 11.41 18.82
C ALA A 493 -23.98 11.67 18.28
N ARG A 494 -23.23 10.60 17.95
CA ARG A 494 -21.89 10.70 17.33
C ARG A 494 -21.89 11.48 16.01
N ALA A 495 -22.96 11.40 15.22
CA ALA A 495 -23.09 12.17 13.97
C ALA A 495 -23.35 13.66 14.21
N GLN A 496 -23.99 14.02 15.32
CA GLN A 496 -24.27 15.42 15.68
C GLN A 496 -23.03 16.13 16.22
N GLU A 497 -22.20 15.44 17.00
CA GLU A 497 -20.95 16.01 17.57
C GLU A 497 -19.88 16.35 16.53
N ARG A 498 -19.99 15.81 15.31
CA ARG A 498 -19.05 16.05 14.20
C ARG A 498 -19.48 17.17 13.23
N ARG A 499 -20.67 17.72 13.41
CA ARG A 499 -21.17 18.89 12.66
C ARG A 499 -20.86 20.16 13.43
#